data_AF-A0A7X0UCE0-F1
#
_entry.id   AF-A0A7X0UCE0-F1
#
_cell.length_a   1.000
_cell.length_b   1.000
_cell.length_c   1.000
_cell.angle_alpha   90.00
_cell.angle_beta   90.00
_cell.angle_gamma   90.00
#
_symmetry.space_group_name_H-M   'P 1'
#
loop_
_entity.id
_entity.type
_entity.pdbx_description
1 polymer ?
#
loop_
_entity_poly.entity_id
_entity_poly.type
_entity_poly.pdbx_seq_one_letter_code
_entity_poly.pdbx_strand_id
1 'polypeptide(L)'
;MSNVSLGHLAFDRGIDSITYARQEGLQALPEREEAPPPDLGTRPQVETLLSLLTLDDALESAIRPQLENRDLMVPARFRQALEDALARLTDAAEQAQPAAAGGDNAGEGARVLNRAVRLLKEECGLRDLLQMYRSALYQG
;
A
#
# COMPACT_ATOMS: atom_id res chain seq x y z
N MET A 1 -40.05 -12.67 1.42
CA MET A 1 -40.27 -12.52 -0.04
C MET A 1 -41.30 -11.41 -0.25
N SER A 2 -40.86 -10.16 -0.26
CA SER A 2 -41.73 -8.98 -0.41
C SER A 2 -41.82 -8.59 -1.88
N ASN A 3 -42.99 -8.82 -2.48
CA ASN A 3 -43.36 -8.39 -3.82
C ASN A 3 -43.53 -6.87 -3.85
N VAL A 4 -42.72 -6.16 -4.64
CA VAL A 4 -42.95 -4.76 -4.97
C VAL A 4 -43.73 -4.74 -6.28
N SER A 5 -45.02 -4.44 -6.21
CA SER A 5 -45.86 -4.18 -7.38
C SER A 5 -45.48 -2.82 -7.94
N LEU A 6 -44.68 -2.81 -9.01
CA LEU A 6 -44.45 -1.62 -9.82
C LEU A 6 -45.66 -1.44 -10.72
N GLY A 7 -46.38 -0.35 -10.48
CA GLY A 7 -47.57 0.04 -11.22
C GLY A 7 -47.35 0.04 -12.73
N HIS A 8 -48.40 -0.38 -13.42
CA HIS A 8 -48.58 -0.49 -14.86
C HIS A 8 -48.07 0.76 -15.62
N LEU A 9 -46.95 0.64 -16.31
CA LEU A 9 -46.48 1.60 -17.32
C LEU A 9 -46.48 0.90 -18.68
N ALA A 10 -47.52 1.18 -19.48
CA ALA A 10 -47.60 0.75 -20.87
C ALA A 10 -46.90 1.79 -21.75
N PHE A 11 -45.80 1.41 -22.38
CA PHE A 11 -45.03 2.25 -23.29
C PHE A 11 -45.38 1.90 -24.74
N ASP A 12 -46.43 2.51 -25.29
CA ASP A 12 -46.84 2.25 -26.68
C ASP A 12 -46.68 3.47 -27.62
N ARG A 13 -46.21 4.60 -27.09
CA ARG A 13 -45.64 5.72 -27.88
C ARG A 13 -44.48 6.34 -27.12
N GLY A 14 -43.40 6.64 -27.83
CA GLY A 14 -42.13 7.09 -27.26
C GLY A 14 -42.24 8.32 -26.36
N ILE A 15 -41.21 8.52 -25.52
CA ILE A 15 -41.10 9.66 -24.60
C ILE A 15 -40.80 10.92 -25.43
N ASP A 16 -41.82 11.73 -25.70
CA ASP A 16 -41.70 12.92 -26.56
C ASP A 16 -41.15 14.17 -25.86
N SER A 17 -41.07 14.21 -24.52
CA SER A 17 -40.31 15.26 -23.81
C SER A 17 -40.10 14.92 -22.33
N ILE A 18 -38.94 15.30 -21.78
CA ILE A 18 -38.68 15.30 -20.33
C ILE A 18 -38.78 16.75 -19.87
N THR A 19 -39.88 17.11 -19.23
CA THR A 19 -40.02 18.41 -18.55
C THR A 19 -39.46 18.27 -17.13
N TYR A 20 -38.37 18.99 -16.84
CA TYR A 20 -37.82 19.07 -15.49
C TYR A 20 -38.78 19.88 -14.61
N ALA A 21 -39.67 19.19 -13.89
CA ALA A 21 -40.31 19.75 -12.72
C ALA A 21 -39.21 19.97 -11.67
N ARG A 22 -38.90 21.25 -11.45
CA ARG A 22 -38.00 21.76 -10.40
C ARG A 22 -38.33 21.09 -9.06
N GLN A 23 -37.44 20.22 -8.60
CA GLN A 23 -37.48 19.64 -7.27
C GLN A 23 -36.23 20.09 -6.53
N GLU A 24 -36.46 20.94 -5.53
CA GLU A 24 -35.47 21.47 -4.61
C GLU A 24 -34.82 20.33 -3.82
N GLY A 25 -33.49 20.39 -3.67
CA GLY A 25 -32.76 19.63 -2.65
C GLY A 25 -32.19 18.28 -3.09
N LEU A 26 -31.36 18.25 -4.13
CA LEU A 26 -30.42 17.13 -4.34
C LEU A 26 -29.06 17.53 -3.75
N GLN A 27 -28.59 16.76 -2.76
CA GLN A 27 -27.17 16.72 -2.42
C GLN A 27 -26.40 16.51 -3.72
N ALA A 28 -25.56 17.47 -4.08
CA ALA A 28 -24.79 17.42 -5.31
C ALA A 28 -23.99 16.11 -5.32
N LEU A 29 -24.27 15.26 -6.30
CA LEU A 29 -23.33 14.21 -6.68
C LEU A 29 -22.02 14.91 -7.07
N PRO A 30 -20.85 14.32 -6.74
CA PRO A 30 -19.58 14.85 -7.22
C PRO A 30 -19.67 15.08 -8.73
N GLU A 31 -19.23 16.26 -9.17
CA GLU A 31 -19.26 16.60 -10.59
C GLU A 31 -18.58 15.48 -11.37
N ARG A 32 -19.33 14.93 -12.33
CA ARG A 32 -18.79 13.97 -13.28
C ARG A 32 -17.81 14.75 -14.14
N GLU A 33 -16.54 14.80 -13.71
CA GLU A 33 -15.47 15.14 -14.63
C GLU A 33 -15.69 14.27 -15.87
N GLU A 34 -15.82 14.92 -17.03
CA GLU A 34 -15.88 14.25 -18.33
C GLU A 34 -14.53 13.58 -18.57
N ALA A 35 -14.24 12.54 -17.79
CA ALA A 35 -13.19 11.60 -18.11
C ALA A 35 -13.58 11.00 -19.47
N PRO A 36 -12.65 10.96 -20.44
CA PRO A 36 -12.91 10.28 -21.69
C PRO A 36 -13.40 8.87 -21.38
N PRO A 37 -14.33 8.32 -22.18
CA PRO A 37 -14.79 6.95 -21.99
C PRO A 37 -13.54 6.06 -21.86
N PRO A 38 -13.45 5.22 -20.82
CA PRO A 38 -12.25 4.42 -20.61
C PRO A 38 -11.97 3.63 -21.89
N ASP A 39 -10.76 3.81 -22.45
CA ASP A 39 -10.32 3.12 -23.68
C ASP A 39 -10.33 1.59 -23.52
N LEU A 40 -10.42 1.12 -22.27
CA LEU A 40 -10.65 -0.27 -21.91
C LEU A 40 -12.16 -0.51 -21.81
N GLY A 41 -12.68 -1.37 -22.69
CA GLY A 41 -14.03 -1.89 -22.57
C GLY A 41 -14.32 -2.35 -21.14
N THR A 42 -15.54 -2.16 -20.67
CA THR A 42 -15.95 -2.49 -19.29
C THR A 42 -15.88 -3.99 -18.96
N ARG A 43 -15.75 -4.86 -19.98
CA ARG A 43 -15.69 -6.32 -19.84
C ARG A 43 -14.45 -6.85 -19.11
N PRO A 44 -13.19 -6.52 -19.48
CA PRO A 44 -11.99 -7.02 -18.79
C PRO A 44 -11.97 -6.73 -17.28
N GLN A 45 -12.46 -5.57 -16.85
CA GLN A 45 -12.49 -5.24 -15.43
C GLN A 45 -13.52 -6.10 -14.68
N VAL A 46 -14.71 -6.30 -15.24
CA VAL A 46 -15.74 -7.17 -14.65
C VAL A 46 -15.31 -8.63 -14.66
N GLU A 47 -14.63 -9.08 -15.70
CA GLU A 47 -14.09 -10.44 -15.83
C GLU A 47 -12.95 -10.70 -14.85
N THR A 48 -12.16 -9.66 -14.53
CA THR A 48 -11.14 -9.70 -13.47
C THR A 48 -11.78 -9.75 -12.07
N LEU A 49 -12.94 -9.10 -11.88
CA LEU A 49 -13.67 -9.14 -10.61
C LEU A 49 -14.46 -10.43 -10.39
N LEU A 50 -14.84 -11.11 -11.48
CA LEU A 50 -15.61 -12.35 -11.48
C LEU A 50 -14.74 -13.60 -11.71
N SER A 51 -13.41 -13.45 -11.85
CA SER A 51 -12.52 -14.59 -12.03
C SER A 51 -12.52 -15.46 -10.78
N LEU A 52 -12.58 -16.77 -11.00
CA LEU A 52 -12.46 -17.76 -9.94
C LEU A 52 -10.99 -17.90 -9.54
N LEU A 53 -10.74 -18.07 -8.24
CA LEU A 53 -9.39 -18.27 -7.71
C LEU A 53 -8.75 -19.49 -8.40
N THR A 54 -7.66 -19.27 -9.11
CA THR A 54 -6.92 -20.34 -9.80
C THR A 54 -5.86 -20.95 -8.90
N LEU A 55 -5.31 -22.11 -9.32
CA LEU A 55 -4.18 -22.73 -8.64
C LEU A 55 -2.94 -21.83 -8.67
N ASP A 56 -2.74 -21.10 -9.77
CA ASP A 56 -1.61 -20.18 -9.93
C ASP A 56 -1.74 -18.99 -8.95
N ASP A 57 -2.94 -18.45 -8.76
CA ASP A 57 -3.19 -17.40 -7.75
C ASP A 57 -2.91 -17.92 -6.33
N ALA A 58 -3.29 -19.16 -6.03
CA ALA A 58 -3.04 -19.79 -4.74
C ALA A 58 -1.53 -19.99 -4.50
N LEU A 59 -0.79 -20.46 -5.52
CA LEU A 59 0.65 -20.63 -5.45
C LEU A 59 1.37 -19.29 -5.32
N GLU A 60 0.98 -18.28 -6.11
CA GLU A 60 1.56 -16.94 -6.01
C GLU A 60 1.33 -16.34 -4.62
N SER A 61 0.13 -16.51 -4.05
CA SER A 61 -0.17 -16.07 -2.68
C SER A 61 0.66 -16.79 -1.61
N ALA A 62 0.96 -18.08 -1.80
CA ALA A 62 1.73 -18.88 -0.85
C ALA A 62 3.23 -18.56 -0.90
N ILE A 63 3.74 -18.20 -2.07
CA ILE A 63 5.17 -17.92 -2.29
C ILE A 63 5.49 -16.44 -2.00
N ARG A 64 4.50 -15.54 -2.08
CA ARG A 64 4.72 -14.12 -1.82
C ARG A 64 5.07 -13.91 -0.33
N PRO A 65 6.19 -13.24 0.00
CA PRO A 65 6.50 -12.91 1.37
C PRO A 65 5.39 -12.04 1.94
N GLN A 66 4.82 -12.46 3.08
CA GLN A 66 3.86 -11.67 3.82
C GLN A 66 4.61 -10.50 4.46
N LEU A 67 4.66 -9.38 3.75
CA LEU A 67 5.15 -8.13 4.28
C LEU A 67 3.98 -7.35 4.86
N GLU A 68 4.06 -7.00 6.14
CA GLU A 68 3.08 -6.09 6.77
C GLU A 68 3.04 -4.74 6.05
N ASN A 69 4.19 -4.26 5.57
CA ASN A 69 4.29 -3.05 4.79
C ASN A 69 4.83 -3.33 3.38
N ARG A 70 3.91 -3.30 2.41
CA ARG A 70 4.19 -3.54 0.98
C ARG A 70 5.07 -2.47 0.35
N ASP A 71 5.11 -1.26 0.93
CA ASP A 71 5.93 -0.15 0.44
C ASP A 71 7.43 -0.45 0.55
N LEU A 72 7.82 -1.37 1.44
CA LEU A 72 9.20 -1.84 1.59
C LEU A 72 9.73 -2.61 0.36
N MET A 73 8.86 -2.96 -0.60
CA MET A 73 9.28 -3.51 -1.89
C MET A 73 9.89 -2.46 -2.82
N VAL A 74 9.61 -1.16 -2.59
CA VAL A 74 10.20 -0.07 -3.37
C VAL A 74 11.60 0.24 -2.82
N PRO A 75 12.67 0.17 -3.63
CA PRO A 75 14.04 0.34 -3.13
C PRO A 75 14.28 1.65 -2.37
N ALA A 76 13.67 2.75 -2.82
CA ALA A 76 13.78 4.05 -2.15
C ALA A 76 13.07 4.06 -0.78
N ARG A 77 11.88 3.47 -0.69
CA ARG A 77 11.12 3.35 0.57
C ARG A 77 11.81 2.42 1.55
N PHE A 78 12.38 1.32 1.05
CA PHE A 78 13.17 0.41 1.86
C PHE A 78 14.39 1.09 2.47
N ARG A 79 15.11 1.90 1.69
CA ARG A 79 16.25 2.69 2.17
C ARG A 79 15.83 3.67 3.27
N GLN A 80 14.76 4.43 3.02
CA GLN A 80 14.22 5.37 4.00
C GLN A 80 13.82 4.65 5.30
N ALA A 81 13.14 3.50 5.21
CA ALA A 81 12.77 2.71 6.37
C ALA A 81 13.98 2.17 7.15
N LEU A 82 15.08 1.83 6.46
CA LEU A 82 16.33 1.44 7.12
C LEU A 82 16.98 2.61 7.86
N GLU A 83 17.02 3.79 7.25
CA GLU A 83 17.54 5.01 7.88
C GLU A 83 16.71 5.37 9.12
N ASP A 84 15.38 5.33 9.01
CA ASP A 84 14.46 5.56 10.12
C ASP A 84 14.64 4.52 11.24
N ALA A 85 14.81 3.24 10.90
CA ALA A 85 15.06 2.19 11.87
C ALA A 85 16.39 2.37 12.59
N LEU A 86 17.43 2.78 11.86
CA LEU A 86 18.74 3.09 12.43
C LEU A 86 18.65 4.26 13.41
N ALA A 87 17.99 5.35 13.02
CA ALA A 87 17.77 6.52 13.88
C ALA A 87 17.05 6.13 15.18
N ARG A 88 15.96 5.36 15.08
CA ARG A 88 15.21 4.88 16.25
C ARG A 88 16.06 3.99 17.17
N LEU A 89 16.89 3.13 16.60
CA LEU A 89 17.76 2.25 17.38
C LEU A 89 18.91 3.02 18.05
N THR A 90 19.47 4.05 17.40
CA THR A 90 20.44 4.94 18.03
C THR A 90 19.82 5.71 19.18
N ASP A 91 18.63 6.28 18.99
CA ASP A 91 17.92 7.02 20.03
C ASP A 91 17.59 6.10 21.23
N ALA A 92 17.15 4.87 20.96
CA ALA A 92 16.87 3.88 22.00
C ALA A 92 18.15 3.46 22.74
N ALA A 93 19.29 3.33 22.04
CA ALA A 93 20.58 3.03 22.66
C ALA A 93 21.07 4.18 23.56
N GLU A 94 20.89 5.43 23.13
CA GLU A 94 21.21 6.64 23.90
C GLU A 94 20.36 6.77 25.16
N GLN A 95 19.07 6.48 25.06
CA GLN A 95 18.16 6.48 26.20
C GLN A 95 18.45 5.33 27.20
N ALA A 96 19.00 4.21 26.72
CA ALA A 96 19.35 3.06 27.56
C ALA A 96 20.69 3.23 28.31
N GLN A 97 21.59 4.11 27.85
CA GLN A 97 22.89 4.36 28.49
C GLN A 97 22.83 4.87 29.94
N PRO A 98 21.99 5.84 30.33
CA PRO A 98 21.88 6.25 31.73
C PRO A 98 21.28 5.17 32.64
N ALA A 99 20.38 4.32 32.12
CA ALA A 99 19.78 3.22 32.87
C ALA A 99 20.74 2.04 33.09
N ALA A 100 21.72 1.85 32.21
CA ALA A 100 22.75 0.83 32.31
C ALA A 100 23.70 1.00 33.52
N ALA A 101 23.74 2.20 34.14
CA ALA A 101 24.52 2.46 35.35
C ALA A 101 23.86 1.92 36.64
N GLY A 102 22.56 1.55 36.59
CA GLY A 102 21.77 1.19 37.77
C GLY A 102 21.58 -0.31 38.03
N GLY A 103 21.97 -1.21 37.12
CA GLY A 103 21.85 -2.66 37.34
C GLY A 103 22.19 -3.54 36.12
N ASP A 104 22.57 -4.79 36.40
CA ASP A 104 23.15 -5.74 35.43
C ASP A 104 22.25 -6.01 34.20
N ASN A 105 20.94 -6.14 34.40
CA ASN A 105 19.97 -6.39 33.30
C ASN A 105 19.79 -5.19 32.37
N ALA A 106 19.84 -3.96 32.90
CA ALA A 106 19.74 -2.75 32.08
C ALA A 106 21.02 -2.51 31.26
N GLY A 107 22.18 -2.90 31.82
CA GLY A 107 23.46 -2.87 31.12
C GLY A 107 23.52 -3.84 29.94
N GLU A 108 22.90 -5.01 30.04
CA GLU A 108 22.84 -5.98 28.94
C GLU A 108 21.98 -5.47 27.78
N GLY A 109 20.81 -4.90 28.06
CA GLY A 109 19.94 -4.29 27.04
C GLY A 109 20.64 -3.17 26.25
N ALA A 110 21.36 -2.29 26.93
CA ALA A 110 22.14 -1.23 26.28
C ALA A 110 23.25 -1.79 25.38
N ARG A 111 23.93 -2.87 25.79
CA ARG A 111 24.96 -3.54 24.95
C ARG A 111 24.37 -4.18 23.70
N VAL A 112 23.22 -4.84 23.83
CA VAL A 112 22.52 -5.46 22.70
C VAL A 112 22.08 -4.39 21.69
N LEU A 113 21.53 -3.27 22.17
CA LEU A 113 21.15 -2.14 21.31
C LEU A 113 22.35 -1.54 20.57
N ASN A 114 23.46 -1.30 21.26
CA ASN A 114 24.69 -0.80 20.63
C ASN A 114 25.23 -1.78 19.57
N ARG A 115 25.16 -3.08 19.84
CA ARG A 115 25.52 -4.11 18.85
C ARG A 115 24.58 -4.10 17.65
N ALA A 116 23.28 -3.98 17.87
CA ALA A 116 22.28 -3.91 16.80
C ALA A 116 22.50 -2.68 15.91
N VAL A 117 22.77 -1.51 16.50
CA VAL A 117 23.12 -0.28 15.75
C VAL A 117 24.35 -0.50 14.88
N ARG A 118 25.40 -1.13 15.43
CA ARG A 118 26.62 -1.40 14.67
C ARG A 118 26.36 -2.33 13.48
N LEU A 119 25.65 -3.44 13.72
CA LEU A 119 25.30 -4.39 12.66
C LEU A 119 24.46 -3.73 11.56
N LEU A 120 23.47 -2.91 11.94
CA LEU A 120 22.62 -2.23 10.97
C LEU A 120 23.40 -1.20 10.14
N LYS A 121 24.37 -0.51 10.74
CA LYS A 121 25.29 0.39 9.99
C LYS A 121 26.12 -0.36 8.97
N GLU A 122 26.67 -1.52 9.35
CA GLU A 122 27.44 -2.38 8.45
C GLU A 122 26.58 -2.85 7.26
N GLU A 123 25.35 -3.29 7.51
CA GLU A 123 24.38 -3.68 6.48
C GLU A 123 24.01 -2.53 5.52
N CYS A 124 23.80 -1.31 6.04
CA CYS A 124 23.56 -0.13 5.20
C CYS A 124 24.76 0.14 4.28
N GLY A 125 25.98 0.10 4.82
CA GLY A 125 27.20 0.30 4.03
C GLY A 125 27.39 -0.74 2.92
N LEU A 126 27.09 -2.02 3.21
CA LEU A 126 27.14 -3.08 2.20
C LEU A 126 26.14 -2.85 1.06
N ARG A 127 24.94 -2.36 1.38
CA ARG A 127 23.91 -2.05 0.37
C ARG A 127 24.30 -0.86 -0.52
N ASP A 128 24.93 0.16 0.05
CA ASP A 128 25.46 1.29 -0.71
C ASP A 128 26.58 0.87 -1.66
N LEU A 129 27.50 0.04 -1.17
CA LEU A 129 28.55 -0.56 -1.99
C LEU A 129 27.97 -1.38 -3.15
N LEU A 130 26.95 -2.21 -2.87
CA LEU A 130 26.25 -2.98 -3.91
C LEU A 130 25.59 -2.08 -4.94
N GLN A 131 24.95 -0.98 -4.51
CA GLN A 131 24.35 -0.03 -5.44
C GLN A 131 25.40 0.65 -6.31
N MET A 132 26.54 1.04 -5.75
CA MET A 132 27.66 1.62 -6.50
C MET A 132 28.15 0.64 -7.57
N TYR A 133 28.40 -0.62 -7.22
CA TYR A 133 28.81 -1.64 -8.20
C TYR A 133 27.75 -1.88 -9.26
N ARG A 134 26.48 -1.93 -8.87
CA ARG A 134 25.37 -2.04 -9.81
C ARG A 134 25.38 -0.87 -10.80
N SER A 135 25.54 0.37 -10.33
CA SER A 135 25.63 1.53 -11.23
C SER A 135 26.83 1.49 -12.16
N ALA A 136 27.99 1.05 -11.66
CA ALA A 136 29.20 0.91 -12.47
C ALA A 136 29.03 -0.14 -13.57
N LEU A 137 28.33 -1.25 -13.30
CA LEU A 137 28.02 -2.28 -14.29
C LEU A 137 27.03 -1.81 -15.37
N TYR A 138 26.10 -0.91 -15.05
CA TYR A 138 25.17 -0.36 -16.05
C TYR A 138 25.77 0.78 -16.89
N GLN A 139 26.90 1.35 -16.47
CA GLN A 139 27.59 2.44 -17.18
C GLN A 139 28.69 1.94 -18.14
N GLY A 140 29.12 0.68 -18.02
CA GLY A 140 30.08 0.03 -18.92
C GLY A 140 29.39 -0.86 -19.93
#